data_AF-A0A2M8P3S5-F1
#
_entry.id   AF-A0A2M8P3S5-F1
#
_cell.length_a   1.000
_cell.length_b   1.000
_cell.length_c   1.000
_cell.angle_alpha   90.00
_cell.angle_beta   90.00
_cell.angle_gamma   90.00
#
_symmetry.space_group_name_H-M   'P 1'
#
loop_
_entity.id
_entity.type
_entity.pdbx_description
1 polymer ?
#
loop_
_entity_poly.entity_id
_entity_poly.type
_entity_poly.pdbx_seq_one_letter_code
_entity_poly.pdbx_strand_id
1 'polypeptide(L)'
;MTQDDLAPEPQAPSAQDFQAAQAAADPQATEGAPVRAESAALRASDANAESDLVRPARLTQFRSRRRAHFSLILPALLLIGYGVLLLSETLTPEVQNYPPLLLLGAGVGALGLALLARFFVNGRRERGLFIIGATLLGWLALAALVAEGQLTSAQLWTFGIIVMGVALLLSYLFGRGREGGIVLVAIALIVAGAVAIPVAEGLFSAELLISLERLAPLLLILAALIWLPRALRERD
;
A
#
# COMPACT_ATOMS: atom_id res chain seq x y z
N MET A 1 14.51 10.92 93.88
CA MET A 1 14.46 12.39 93.82
C MET A 1 15.20 12.77 92.55
N THR A 2 14.46 12.85 91.45
CA THR A 2 14.97 13.20 90.12
C THR A 2 13.95 14.16 89.53
N GLN A 3 14.46 15.33 89.19
CA GLN A 3 13.77 16.58 88.96
C GLN A 3 13.41 16.63 87.48
N ASP A 4 12.11 16.70 87.18
CA ASP A 4 11.58 16.81 85.81
C ASP A 4 12.02 18.14 85.18
N ASP A 5 12.74 18.02 84.07
CA ASP A 5 13.26 19.10 83.24
C ASP A 5 12.16 19.51 82.24
N LEU A 6 11.40 20.54 82.58
CA LEU A 6 10.32 21.08 81.73
C LEU A 6 10.93 21.89 80.57
N ALA A 7 10.77 21.36 79.35
CA ALA A 7 11.11 22.07 78.12
C ALA A 7 10.28 23.36 77.97
N PRO A 8 10.87 24.47 77.47
CA PRO A 8 10.17 25.73 77.33
C PRO A 8 9.09 25.65 76.24
N GLU A 9 7.88 26.12 76.56
CA GLU A 9 6.78 26.26 75.60
C GLU A 9 7.16 27.18 74.43
N PRO A 10 6.79 26.83 73.19
CA PRO A 10 7.04 27.67 72.03
C PRO A 10 6.19 28.94 72.10
N GLN A 11 6.86 30.10 72.22
CA GLN A 11 6.21 31.41 72.17
C GLN A 11 5.62 31.65 70.78
N ALA A 12 4.36 32.10 70.74
CA ALA A 12 3.68 32.45 69.50
C ALA A 12 4.31 33.72 68.87
N PRO A 13 4.48 33.76 67.54
CA PRO A 13 5.11 34.89 66.84
C PRO A 13 4.36 36.19 67.09
N SER A 14 5.13 37.25 67.37
CA SER A 14 4.58 38.55 67.73
C SER A 14 4.06 39.29 66.50
N ALA A 15 3.15 40.24 66.69
CA ALA A 15 2.60 41.04 65.59
C ALA A 15 3.67 41.84 64.81
N GLN A 16 4.84 42.08 65.41
CA GLN A 16 5.99 42.71 64.75
C GLN A 16 6.69 41.76 63.77
N ASP A 17 6.72 40.45 64.06
CA ASP A 17 7.31 39.44 63.17
C ASP A 17 6.49 39.28 61.88
N PHE A 18 5.16 39.45 61.97
CA PHE A 18 4.28 39.45 60.81
C PHE A 18 4.47 40.69 59.93
N GLN A 19 4.69 41.88 60.52
CA GLN A 19 4.96 43.10 59.74
C GLN A 19 6.32 43.07 59.04
N ALA A 20 7.35 42.50 59.67
CA ALA A 20 8.66 42.31 59.04
C ALA A 20 8.61 41.31 57.88
N ALA A 21 7.83 40.22 58.01
CA ALA A 21 7.62 39.26 56.94
C ALA A 21 6.81 39.84 55.76
N GLN A 22 5.86 40.74 56.03
CA GLN A 22 5.07 41.40 54.98
C GLN A 22 5.86 42.45 54.20
N ALA A 23 6.75 43.19 54.88
CA ALA A 23 7.64 44.15 54.21
C ALA A 23 8.69 43.46 53.30
N ALA A 24 9.08 42.22 53.61
CA ALA A 24 9.96 41.42 52.75
C ALA A 24 9.25 40.79 51.54
N ALA A 25 7.91 40.76 51.53
CA ALA A 25 7.11 40.08 50.52
C ALA A 25 6.53 41.01 49.44
N ASP A 26 6.91 42.30 49.43
CA ASP A 26 6.41 43.30 48.48
C ASP A 26 7.47 43.64 47.40
N PRO A 27 7.57 42.89 46.29
CA PRO A 27 8.62 43.03 45.28
C PRO A 27 8.41 44.21 44.31
N GLN A 28 7.54 45.17 44.64
CA GLN A 28 7.15 46.24 43.70
C GLN A 28 7.86 47.58 43.93
N ALA A 29 8.78 47.69 44.89
CA ALA A 29 9.47 48.94 45.21
C ALA A 29 10.93 49.04 44.73
N THR A 30 11.38 48.14 43.83
CA THR A 30 12.69 48.26 43.19
C THR A 30 12.54 48.57 41.70
N GLU A 31 12.69 49.86 41.41
CA GLU A 31 13.30 50.46 40.21
C GLU A 31 13.02 49.84 38.83
N GLY A 32 12.44 50.68 37.96
CA GLY A 32 12.19 50.39 36.56
C GLY A 32 13.44 50.33 35.67
N ALA A 33 13.18 49.75 34.48
CA ALA A 33 14.02 49.54 33.29
C ALA A 33 14.79 48.20 33.23
N PRO A 34 14.96 47.55 32.05
CA PRO A 34 14.07 47.32 30.91
C PRO A 34 13.67 45.82 30.78
N VAL A 35 13.54 45.08 31.88
CA VAL A 35 13.35 43.61 31.84
C VAL A 35 11.99 43.15 31.26
N ARG A 36 10.99 44.05 31.22
CA ARG A 36 9.65 43.75 30.66
C ARG A 36 9.64 43.59 29.14
N ALA A 37 10.56 44.23 28.42
CA ALA A 37 10.63 44.10 26.95
C ALA A 37 11.29 42.78 26.54
N GLU A 38 12.30 42.33 27.27
CA GLU A 38 13.03 41.09 26.97
C GLU A 38 12.21 39.84 27.36
N SER A 39 11.49 39.89 28.48
CA SER A 39 10.53 38.84 28.88
C SER A 39 9.24 38.81 28.02
N ALA A 40 8.88 39.92 27.37
CA ALA A 40 7.83 39.94 26.34
C ALA A 40 8.34 39.42 24.98
N ALA A 41 9.59 39.69 24.62
CA ALA A 41 10.23 39.18 23.41
C ALA A 41 10.46 37.65 23.48
N LEU A 42 10.83 37.12 24.65
CA LEU A 42 10.95 35.67 24.88
C LEU A 42 9.60 34.94 24.72
N ARG A 43 8.48 35.55 25.13
CA ARG A 43 7.14 34.96 24.93
C ARG A 43 6.65 35.00 23.48
N ALA A 44 7.09 35.97 22.68
CA ALA A 44 6.77 36.02 21.25
C ALA A 44 7.57 34.98 20.44
N SER A 45 8.77 34.62 20.91
CA SER A 45 9.59 33.52 20.36
C SER A 45 8.99 32.14 20.66
N ASP A 46 8.40 31.96 21.86
CA ASP A 46 7.77 30.70 22.27
C ASP A 46 6.37 30.46 21.70
N ALA A 47 5.72 31.49 21.11
CA ALA A 47 4.44 31.33 20.42
C ALA A 47 4.53 30.39 19.19
N ASN A 48 5.74 30.17 18.67
CA ASN A 48 6.00 29.18 17.61
C ASN A 48 6.45 27.82 18.16
N ALA A 49 6.79 27.69 19.45
CA ALA A 49 7.20 26.42 20.06
C ALA A 49 6.02 25.45 20.25
N GLU A 50 4.78 25.94 20.34
CA GLU A 50 3.58 25.09 20.34
C GLU A 50 3.28 24.48 18.96
N SER A 51 3.82 25.06 17.88
CA SER A 51 3.72 24.51 16.53
C SER A 51 4.69 23.34 16.27
N ASP A 52 5.68 23.18 17.14
CA ASP A 52 6.69 22.11 17.11
C ASP A 52 6.34 20.94 18.06
N LEU A 53 5.17 21.00 18.71
CA LEU A 53 4.61 19.85 19.41
C LEU A 53 4.23 18.78 18.37
N VAL A 54 5.06 17.74 18.31
CA VAL A 54 4.89 16.44 17.65
C VAL A 54 3.54 15.78 18.04
N ARG A 55 2.43 16.33 17.58
CA ARG A 55 1.07 15.81 17.77
C ARG A 55 0.24 15.92 16.48
N PRO A 56 0.65 15.22 15.41
CA PRO A 56 -0.35 14.59 14.53
C PRO A 56 -0.07 13.13 14.15
N ALA A 57 1.06 12.54 14.58
CA ALA A 57 1.46 11.20 14.15
C ALA A 57 0.54 10.08 14.69
N ARG A 58 0.06 10.20 15.95
CA ARG A 58 -0.76 9.14 16.56
C ARG A 58 -2.19 9.08 16.00
N LEU A 59 -2.84 10.23 15.79
CA LEU A 59 -4.22 10.29 15.26
C LEU A 59 -4.31 9.86 13.78
N THR A 60 -3.28 10.16 12.98
CA THR A 60 -3.19 9.69 11.59
C THR A 60 -2.92 8.18 11.52
N GLN A 61 -2.10 7.63 12.44
CA GLN A 61 -1.90 6.18 12.57
C GLN A 61 -3.20 5.43 12.88
N PHE A 62 -4.02 5.90 13.84
CA PHE A 62 -5.28 5.20 14.17
C PHE A 62 -6.29 5.18 13.00
N ARG A 63 -6.40 6.27 12.24
CA ARG A 63 -7.26 6.32 11.04
C ARG A 63 -6.74 5.41 9.92
N SER A 64 -5.42 5.34 9.74
CA SER A 64 -4.81 4.42 8.76
C SER A 64 -5.02 2.94 9.14
N ARG A 65 -4.91 2.60 10.43
CA ARG A 65 -5.15 1.23 10.93
C ARG A 65 -6.60 0.80 10.72
N ARG A 66 -7.59 1.63 11.06
CA ARG A 66 -9.01 1.26 10.86
C ARG A 66 -9.37 1.00 9.39
N ARG A 67 -8.82 1.79 8.45
CA ARG A 67 -9.02 1.55 7.00
C ARG A 67 -8.36 0.25 6.55
N ALA A 68 -7.15 -0.04 7.05
CA ALA A 68 -6.47 -1.30 6.76
C ALA A 68 -7.28 -2.52 7.23
N HIS A 69 -7.87 -2.47 8.43
CA HIS A 69 -8.70 -3.57 8.94
C HIS A 69 -9.93 -3.83 8.05
N PHE A 70 -10.61 -2.79 7.57
CA PHE A 70 -11.78 -2.97 6.70
C PHE A 70 -11.41 -3.56 5.33
N SER A 71 -10.23 -3.20 4.80
CA SER A 71 -9.72 -3.75 3.53
C SER A 71 -9.41 -5.25 3.60
N LEU A 72 -9.21 -5.80 4.81
CA LEU A 72 -8.94 -7.21 5.03
C LEU A 72 -10.20 -8.06 5.23
N ILE A 73 -11.36 -7.44 5.51
CA ILE A 73 -12.60 -8.18 5.77
C ILE A 73 -13.03 -8.98 4.54
N LEU A 74 -13.09 -8.32 3.38
CA LEU A 74 -13.52 -8.96 2.14
C LEU A 74 -12.60 -10.13 1.70
N PRO A 75 -11.26 -9.96 1.64
CA PRO A 75 -10.38 -11.09 1.32
C PRO A 75 -10.40 -12.20 2.39
N ALA A 76 -10.55 -11.85 3.67
CA ALA A 76 -10.71 -12.86 4.73
C ALA A 76 -12.01 -13.66 4.56
N LEU A 77 -13.13 -13.00 4.24
CA LEU A 77 -14.41 -13.68 3.98
C LEU A 77 -14.32 -14.62 2.77
N LEU A 78 -13.63 -14.22 1.70
CA LEU A 78 -13.40 -15.10 0.54
C LEU A 78 -12.58 -16.33 0.92
N LEU A 79 -11.51 -16.15 1.71
CA LEU A 79 -10.70 -17.27 2.17
C LEU A 79 -11.45 -18.20 3.13
N ILE A 80 -12.27 -17.63 4.03
CA ILE A 80 -13.11 -18.40 4.94
C ILE A 80 -14.13 -19.21 4.13
N GLY A 81 -14.81 -18.60 3.16
CA GLY A 81 -15.73 -19.29 2.27
C GLY A 81 -15.06 -20.44 1.51
N TYR A 82 -13.85 -20.21 0.99
CA TYR A 82 -13.06 -21.27 0.36
C TYR A 82 -12.67 -22.39 1.34
N GLY A 83 -12.28 -22.04 2.57
CA GLY A 83 -11.99 -23.02 3.63
C GLY A 83 -13.20 -23.86 4.02
N VAL A 84 -14.40 -23.26 4.08
CA VAL A 84 -15.67 -23.98 4.32
C VAL A 84 -15.96 -24.95 3.17
N LEU A 85 -15.69 -24.56 1.94
CA LEU A 85 -15.85 -25.42 0.77
C LEU A 85 -14.90 -26.64 0.85
N LEU A 86 -13.62 -26.44 1.16
CA LEU A 86 -12.68 -27.56 1.38
C LEU A 86 -13.11 -28.45 2.55
N LEU A 87 -13.63 -27.86 3.64
CA LEU A 87 -14.12 -28.63 4.78
C LEU A 87 -15.33 -29.49 4.40
N SER A 88 -16.25 -28.99 3.57
CA SER A 88 -17.42 -29.76 3.13
C SER A 88 -17.05 -31.01 2.31
N GLU A 89 -16.01 -30.92 1.49
CA GLU A 89 -15.47 -32.07 0.76
C GLU A 89 -14.92 -33.13 1.72
N THR A 90 -14.15 -32.72 2.75
CA THR A 90 -13.60 -33.66 3.74
C THR A 90 -14.66 -34.31 4.63
N LEU A 91 -15.76 -33.62 4.92
CA LEU A 91 -16.83 -34.12 5.80
C LEU A 91 -17.87 -34.97 5.07
N THR A 92 -18.09 -34.75 3.78
CA THR A 92 -19.13 -35.44 3.00
C THR A 92 -18.63 -35.97 1.65
N PRO A 93 -17.56 -36.80 1.64
CA PRO A 93 -16.92 -37.26 0.41
C PRO A 93 -17.84 -38.12 -0.48
N GLU A 94 -18.84 -38.78 0.10
CA GLU A 94 -19.80 -39.61 -0.64
C GLU A 94 -20.82 -38.81 -1.45
N VAL A 95 -21.05 -37.53 -1.10
CA VAL A 95 -22.08 -36.68 -1.71
C VAL A 95 -21.47 -35.64 -2.65
N GLN A 96 -20.25 -35.17 -2.36
CA GLN A 96 -19.59 -34.13 -3.13
C GLN A 96 -18.14 -34.55 -3.43
N ASN A 97 -17.92 -35.01 -4.65
CA ASN A 97 -16.58 -35.26 -5.17
C ASN A 97 -16.25 -34.15 -6.18
N TYR A 98 -15.63 -33.07 -5.70
CA TYR A 98 -15.19 -31.98 -6.57
C TYR A 98 -13.87 -32.38 -7.23
N PRO A 99 -13.71 -32.15 -8.55
CA PRO A 99 -12.42 -32.40 -9.18
C PRO A 99 -11.35 -31.47 -8.56
N PRO A 100 -10.16 -31.98 -8.21
CA PRO A 100 -9.11 -31.19 -7.56
C PRO A 100 -8.74 -29.90 -8.30
N LEU A 101 -8.85 -29.94 -9.63
CA LEU A 101 -8.57 -28.79 -10.50
C LEU A 101 -9.56 -27.63 -10.28
N LEU A 102 -10.83 -27.94 -9.98
CA LEU A 102 -11.86 -26.94 -9.71
C LEU A 102 -11.61 -26.29 -8.35
N LEU A 103 -11.23 -27.07 -7.33
CA LEU A 103 -10.86 -26.54 -6.02
C LEU A 103 -9.65 -25.60 -6.11
N LEU A 104 -8.60 -26.04 -6.80
CA LEU A 104 -7.43 -25.19 -7.05
C LEU A 104 -7.83 -23.92 -7.79
N GLY A 105 -8.67 -24.02 -8.83
CA GLY A 105 -9.19 -22.88 -9.56
C GLY A 105 -10.00 -21.92 -8.67
N ALA A 106 -10.86 -22.44 -7.80
CA ALA A 106 -11.65 -21.66 -6.85
C ALA A 106 -10.75 -20.94 -5.82
N GLY A 107 -9.71 -21.60 -5.32
CA GLY A 107 -8.74 -21.00 -4.39
C GLY A 107 -7.93 -19.88 -5.04
N VAL A 108 -7.40 -20.12 -6.25
CA VAL A 108 -6.71 -19.11 -7.06
C VAL A 108 -7.66 -17.94 -7.38
N GLY A 109 -8.90 -18.23 -7.75
CA GLY A 109 -9.94 -17.22 -8.02
C GLY A 109 -10.25 -16.36 -6.80
N ALA A 110 -10.45 -16.98 -5.64
CA ALA A 110 -10.68 -16.30 -4.37
C ALA A 110 -9.50 -15.39 -4.01
N LEU A 111 -8.26 -15.86 -4.20
CA LEU A 111 -7.05 -15.07 -3.99
C LEU A 111 -6.99 -13.87 -4.95
N GLY A 112 -7.22 -14.07 -6.24
CA GLY A 112 -7.23 -12.99 -7.23
C GLY A 112 -8.26 -11.91 -6.91
N LEU A 113 -9.48 -12.32 -6.58
CA LEU A 113 -10.57 -11.43 -6.15
C LEU A 113 -10.23 -10.70 -4.84
N ALA A 114 -9.62 -11.39 -3.88
CA ALA A 114 -9.13 -10.80 -2.64
C ALA A 114 -8.12 -9.66 -2.89
N LEU A 115 -7.18 -9.85 -3.81
CA LEU A 115 -6.18 -8.82 -4.18
C LEU A 115 -6.84 -7.62 -4.87
N LEU A 116 -7.79 -7.86 -5.77
CA LEU A 116 -8.56 -6.81 -6.46
C LEU A 116 -9.43 -6.01 -5.48
N ALA A 117 -10.17 -6.70 -4.62
CA ALA A 117 -10.96 -6.10 -3.55
C ALA A 117 -10.11 -5.17 -2.68
N ARG A 118 -8.94 -5.66 -2.26
CA ARG A 118 -8.00 -4.89 -1.46
C ARG A 118 -7.52 -3.63 -2.18
N PHE A 119 -7.23 -3.72 -3.48
CA PHE A 119 -6.92 -2.55 -4.31
C PHE A 119 -8.07 -1.54 -4.35
N PHE A 120 -9.32 -1.97 -4.54
CA PHE A 120 -10.45 -1.04 -4.58
C PHE A 120 -10.68 -0.31 -3.25
N VAL A 121 -10.34 -0.93 -2.11
CA VAL A 121 -10.43 -0.28 -0.79
C VAL A 121 -9.26 0.66 -0.52
N ASN A 122 -8.03 0.25 -0.87
CA ASN A 122 -6.80 1.00 -0.54
C ASN A 122 -6.35 1.99 -1.63
N GLY A 123 -6.92 1.88 -2.84
CA GLY A 123 -6.69 2.76 -3.98
C GLY A 123 -5.24 2.77 -4.46
N ARG A 124 -4.71 3.98 -4.73
CA ARG A 124 -3.45 4.21 -5.46
C ARG A 124 -2.21 3.55 -4.82
N ARG A 125 -2.20 3.33 -3.51
CA ARG A 125 -1.02 2.80 -2.80
C ARG A 125 -0.72 1.34 -3.12
N GLU A 126 -1.68 0.61 -3.68
CA GLU A 126 -1.60 -0.83 -3.89
C GLU A 126 -1.74 -1.24 -5.36
N ARG A 127 -1.30 -0.39 -6.30
CA ARG A 127 -1.35 -0.67 -7.75
C ARG A 127 -0.75 -2.02 -8.15
N GLY A 128 0.34 -2.43 -7.50
CA GLY A 128 0.97 -3.73 -7.73
C GLY A 128 0.03 -4.90 -7.42
N LEU A 129 -0.81 -4.79 -6.38
CA LEU A 129 -1.77 -5.82 -6.00
C LEU A 129 -2.88 -5.97 -7.04
N PHE A 130 -3.33 -4.87 -7.66
CA PHE A 130 -4.27 -4.94 -8.78
C PHE A 130 -3.67 -5.71 -9.96
N ILE A 131 -2.44 -5.40 -10.34
CA ILE A 131 -1.78 -6.04 -11.48
C ILE A 131 -1.65 -7.55 -11.22
N ILE A 132 -1.17 -7.92 -10.03
CA ILE A 132 -1.04 -9.34 -9.64
C ILE A 132 -2.41 -10.03 -9.64
N GLY A 133 -3.42 -9.44 -9.00
CA GLY A 133 -4.77 -10.01 -8.93
C GLY A 133 -5.43 -10.16 -10.29
N ALA A 134 -5.39 -9.13 -11.12
CA ALA A 134 -5.96 -9.14 -12.47
C ALA A 134 -5.24 -10.15 -13.39
N THR A 135 -3.91 -10.21 -13.33
CA THR A 135 -3.13 -11.17 -14.12
C THR A 135 -3.42 -12.60 -13.68
N LEU A 136 -3.52 -12.85 -12.38
CA LEU A 136 -3.83 -14.16 -11.81
C LEU A 136 -5.24 -14.64 -12.19
N LEU A 137 -6.25 -13.76 -12.14
CA LEU A 137 -7.58 -14.07 -12.65
C LEU A 137 -7.60 -14.30 -14.16
N GLY A 138 -6.83 -13.53 -14.92
CA GLY A 138 -6.71 -13.72 -16.36
C GLY A 138 -6.08 -15.08 -16.72
N TRP A 139 -5.01 -15.48 -16.03
CA TRP A 139 -4.43 -16.83 -16.18
C TRP A 139 -5.42 -17.93 -15.80
N LEU A 140 -6.19 -17.74 -14.73
CA LEU A 140 -7.24 -18.68 -14.35
C LEU A 140 -8.31 -18.81 -15.45
N ALA A 141 -8.74 -17.70 -16.04
CA ALA A 141 -9.69 -17.71 -17.16
C ALA A 141 -9.11 -18.42 -18.41
N LEU A 142 -7.84 -18.19 -18.74
CA LEU A 142 -7.17 -18.91 -19.83
C LEU A 142 -7.06 -20.40 -19.57
N ALA A 143 -6.73 -20.79 -18.33
CA ALA A 143 -6.69 -22.20 -17.94
C ALA A 143 -8.07 -22.86 -18.06
N ALA A 144 -9.15 -22.16 -17.69
CA ALA A 144 -10.51 -22.64 -17.87
C ALA A 144 -10.86 -22.83 -19.35
N LEU A 145 -10.51 -21.87 -20.22
CA LEU A 145 -10.72 -21.99 -21.67
C LEU A 145 -9.94 -23.16 -22.31
N VAL A 146 -8.73 -23.45 -21.81
CA VAL A 146 -7.98 -24.64 -22.23
C VAL A 146 -8.65 -25.92 -21.74
N ALA A 147 -9.15 -25.95 -20.50
CA ALA A 147 -9.86 -27.10 -19.96
C ALA A 147 -11.17 -27.41 -20.72
N GLU A 148 -11.83 -26.38 -21.25
CA GLU A 148 -13.00 -26.50 -22.12
C GLU A 148 -12.67 -26.85 -23.57
N GLY A 149 -11.38 -26.93 -23.93
CA GLY A 149 -10.93 -27.21 -25.30
C GLY A 149 -11.15 -26.05 -26.28
N GLN A 150 -11.46 -24.84 -25.80
CA GLN A 150 -11.57 -23.65 -26.64
C GLN A 150 -10.20 -23.08 -27.02
N LEU A 151 -9.20 -23.29 -26.17
CA LEU A 151 -7.81 -22.87 -26.40
C LEU A 151 -6.86 -24.05 -26.35
N THR A 152 -5.82 -24.00 -27.19
CA THR A 152 -4.72 -24.97 -27.11
C THR A 152 -3.65 -24.50 -26.13
N SER A 153 -2.91 -25.44 -25.54
CA SER A 153 -1.79 -25.11 -24.64
C SER A 153 -0.71 -24.26 -25.32
N ALA A 154 -0.53 -24.42 -26.63
CA ALA A 154 0.39 -23.63 -27.45
C ALA A 154 -0.01 -22.14 -27.54
N GLN A 155 -1.29 -21.80 -27.32
CA GLN A 155 -1.78 -20.41 -27.37
C GLN A 155 -1.71 -19.71 -26.00
N LEU A 156 -1.46 -20.44 -24.90
CA LEU A 156 -1.47 -19.89 -23.54
C LEU A 156 -0.46 -18.76 -23.35
N TRP A 157 0.74 -18.88 -23.90
CA TRP A 157 1.77 -17.85 -23.74
C TRP A 157 1.37 -16.56 -24.48
N THR A 158 0.77 -16.68 -25.67
CA THR A 158 0.29 -15.55 -26.47
C THR A 158 -0.79 -14.77 -25.72
N PHE A 159 -1.84 -15.47 -25.28
CA PHE A 159 -2.91 -14.83 -24.52
C PHE A 159 -2.45 -14.38 -23.13
N GLY A 160 -1.48 -15.06 -22.51
CA GLY A 160 -0.88 -14.66 -21.24
C GLY A 160 -0.18 -13.29 -21.33
N ILE A 161 0.53 -13.03 -22.43
CA ILE A 161 1.12 -11.71 -22.71
C ILE A 161 0.02 -10.64 -22.84
N ILE A 162 -1.07 -10.94 -23.56
CA ILE A 162 -2.20 -10.02 -23.72
C ILE A 162 -2.85 -9.75 -22.36
N VAL A 163 -3.11 -10.78 -21.55
CA VAL A 163 -3.68 -10.66 -20.20
C VAL A 163 -2.83 -9.73 -19.33
N MET A 164 -1.51 -9.89 -19.35
CA MET A 164 -0.59 -9.00 -18.62
C MET A 164 -0.70 -7.55 -19.11
N GLY A 165 -0.73 -7.34 -20.43
CA GLY A 165 -0.92 -6.01 -21.02
C GLY A 165 -2.26 -5.37 -20.64
N VAL A 166 -3.35 -6.14 -20.67
CA VAL A 166 -4.68 -5.70 -20.25
C VAL A 166 -4.70 -5.38 -18.75
N ALA A 167 -4.08 -6.21 -17.90
CA ALA A 167 -3.98 -5.95 -16.47
C ALA A 167 -3.25 -4.63 -16.16
N LEU A 168 -2.15 -4.34 -16.86
CA LEU A 168 -1.44 -3.06 -16.76
C LEU A 168 -2.30 -1.89 -17.26
N LEU A 169 -3.00 -2.05 -18.38
CA LEU A 169 -3.87 -1.02 -18.94
C LEU A 169 -5.03 -0.69 -18.00
N LEU A 170 -5.66 -1.71 -17.42
CA LEU A 170 -6.72 -1.55 -16.43
C LEU A 170 -6.18 -0.91 -15.15
N SER A 171 -4.98 -1.31 -14.70
CA SER A 171 -4.33 -0.68 -13.54
C SER A 171 -4.10 0.81 -13.75
N TYR A 172 -3.72 1.21 -14.97
CA TYR A 172 -3.61 2.61 -15.36
C TYR A 172 -4.97 3.31 -15.36
N LEU A 173 -6.00 2.70 -15.95
CA LEU A 173 -7.34 3.29 -16.07
C LEU A 173 -8.00 3.53 -14.71
N PHE A 174 -7.87 2.57 -13.78
CA PHE A 174 -8.42 2.69 -12.43
C PHE A 174 -7.51 3.49 -11.49
N GLY A 175 -6.20 3.43 -11.68
CA GLY A 175 -5.24 4.16 -10.90
C GLY A 175 -5.09 5.59 -11.40
N ARG A 176 -6.00 6.50 -11.03
CA ARG A 176 -6.10 7.97 -11.34
C ARG A 176 -4.80 8.84 -11.44
N GLY A 177 -3.60 8.31 -11.24
CA GLY A 177 -2.32 8.99 -11.44
C GLY A 177 -1.74 8.80 -12.85
N ARG A 178 -1.35 9.91 -13.46
CA ARG A 178 -0.90 10.06 -14.86
C ARG A 178 0.55 9.62 -15.08
N GLU A 179 0.87 8.36 -14.78
CA GLU A 179 2.16 7.76 -15.13
C GLU A 179 2.07 7.18 -16.54
N GLY A 180 2.32 8.02 -17.56
CA GLY A 180 2.15 7.65 -18.97
C GLY A 180 3.03 6.49 -19.44
N GLY A 181 4.12 6.19 -18.72
CA GLY A 181 5.03 5.10 -19.07
C GLY A 181 4.37 3.70 -19.05
N ILE A 182 3.44 3.46 -18.12
CA ILE A 182 2.77 2.15 -17.97
C ILE A 182 1.87 1.87 -19.18
N VAL A 183 1.25 2.89 -19.76
CA VAL A 183 0.36 2.75 -20.92
C VAL A 183 1.13 2.24 -22.13
N LEU A 184 2.32 2.78 -22.38
CA LEU A 184 3.15 2.35 -23.51
C LEU A 184 3.56 0.87 -23.36
N VAL A 185 3.95 0.46 -22.16
CA VAL A 185 4.27 -0.96 -21.87
C VAL A 185 3.04 -1.85 -22.04
N ALA A 186 1.88 -1.42 -21.53
CA ALA A 186 0.63 -2.16 -21.66
C ALA A 186 0.22 -2.37 -23.13
N ILE A 187 0.24 -1.30 -23.93
CA ILE A 187 -0.04 -1.37 -25.37
C ILE A 187 0.99 -2.24 -26.09
N ALA A 188 2.28 -2.09 -25.78
CA ALA A 188 3.34 -2.89 -26.38
C ALA A 188 3.13 -4.40 -26.13
N LEU A 189 2.74 -4.79 -24.91
CA LEU A 189 2.42 -6.19 -24.59
C LEU A 189 1.16 -6.68 -25.34
N ILE A 190 0.10 -5.87 -25.38
CA ILE A 190 -1.12 -6.25 -26.11
C ILE A 190 -0.81 -6.45 -27.60
N VAL A 191 -0.06 -5.53 -28.20
CA VAL A 191 0.36 -5.62 -29.61
C VAL A 191 1.28 -6.81 -29.84
N ALA A 192 2.27 -7.03 -28.97
CA ALA A 192 3.17 -8.19 -29.07
C ALA A 192 2.40 -9.51 -28.99
N GLY A 193 1.46 -9.62 -28.05
CA GLY A 193 0.57 -10.77 -27.94
C GLY A 193 -0.33 -10.93 -29.17
N ALA A 194 -0.94 -9.85 -29.67
CA ALA A 194 -1.78 -9.89 -30.87
C ALA A 194 -1.00 -10.34 -32.12
N VAL A 195 0.25 -9.88 -32.29
CA VAL A 195 1.15 -10.30 -33.38
C VAL A 195 1.57 -11.76 -33.22
N ALA A 196 1.66 -12.26 -31.99
CA ALA A 196 1.98 -13.66 -31.71
C ALA A 196 0.81 -14.64 -31.95
N ILE A 197 -0.44 -14.17 -32.06
CA ILE A 197 -1.62 -15.02 -32.39
C ILE A 197 -1.44 -15.75 -33.72
N PRO A 198 -1.20 -15.07 -34.86
CA PRO A 198 -1.04 -15.76 -36.15
C PRO A 198 0.16 -16.71 -36.19
N VAL A 199 1.20 -16.44 -35.38
CA VAL A 199 2.32 -17.37 -35.20
C VAL A 199 1.87 -18.63 -34.47
N ALA A 200 1.11 -18.50 -33.39
CA ALA A 200 0.58 -19.63 -32.62
C ALA A 200 -0.47 -20.45 -33.39
N GLU A 201 -1.22 -19.81 -34.30
CA GLU A 201 -2.19 -20.48 -35.20
C GLU A 201 -1.52 -21.14 -36.41
N GLY A 202 -0.22 -20.97 -36.60
CA GLY A 202 0.49 -21.56 -37.74
C GLY A 202 0.12 -20.92 -39.08
N LEU A 203 -0.35 -19.67 -39.08
CA LEU A 203 -0.72 -18.95 -40.31
C LEU A 203 0.50 -18.56 -41.16
N PHE A 204 1.70 -18.58 -40.58
CA PHE A 204 2.95 -18.29 -41.30
C PHE A 204 3.66 -19.56 -41.76
N SER A 205 4.23 -19.52 -42.97
CA SER A 205 5.10 -20.61 -43.45
C SER A 205 6.37 -20.71 -42.63
N ALA A 206 6.93 -21.93 -42.53
CA ALA A 206 8.19 -22.19 -41.83
C ALA A 206 9.35 -21.33 -42.36
N GLU A 207 9.36 -21.04 -43.66
CA GLU A 207 10.37 -20.21 -44.32
C GLU A 207 10.35 -18.75 -43.81
N LEU A 208 9.16 -18.19 -43.57
CA LEU A 208 9.00 -16.86 -43.00
C LEU A 208 9.46 -16.83 -41.54
N LEU A 209 9.13 -17.86 -40.76
CA LEU A 209 9.56 -17.97 -39.36
C LEU A 209 11.08 -18.05 -39.23
N ILE A 210 11.73 -18.86 -40.07
CA ILE A 210 13.21 -18.96 -40.11
C ILE A 210 13.83 -17.62 -40.50
N SER A 211 13.24 -16.92 -41.48
CA SER A 211 13.71 -15.60 -41.90
C SER A 211 13.55 -14.56 -40.78
N LEU A 212 12.42 -14.60 -40.07
CA LEU A 212 12.13 -13.72 -38.95
C LEU A 212 13.06 -14.01 -37.75
N GLU A 213 13.34 -15.27 -37.45
CA GLU A 213 14.27 -15.70 -36.40
C GLU A 213 15.67 -15.14 -36.64
N ARG A 214 16.14 -15.16 -37.89
CA ARG A 214 17.43 -14.56 -38.28
C ARG A 214 17.46 -13.04 -38.09
N LEU A 215 16.32 -12.37 -38.28
CA LEU A 215 16.18 -10.91 -38.14
C LEU A 215 15.84 -10.47 -36.71
N ALA A 216 15.35 -11.38 -35.87
CA ALA A 216 14.94 -11.11 -34.48
C ALA A 216 15.99 -10.36 -33.64
N PRO A 217 17.29 -10.77 -33.60
CA PRO A 217 18.28 -10.03 -32.82
C PRO A 217 18.47 -8.59 -33.32
N LEU A 218 18.41 -8.37 -34.64
CA LEU A 218 18.48 -7.04 -35.25
C LEU A 218 17.29 -6.16 -34.87
N LEU A 219 16.08 -6.73 -34.90
CA LEU A 219 14.86 -6.06 -34.46
C LEU A 219 14.89 -5.71 -32.97
N LEU A 220 15.42 -6.60 -32.12
CA LEU A 220 15.59 -6.36 -30.69
C LEU A 220 16.60 -5.25 -30.41
N ILE A 221 17.73 -5.23 -31.13
CA ILE A 221 18.72 -4.15 -31.03
C ILE A 221 18.11 -2.82 -31.46
N LEU A 222 17.36 -2.79 -32.57
CA LEU A 222 16.67 -1.60 -33.04
C LEU A 222 15.63 -1.10 -32.01
N ALA A 223 14.82 -2.01 -31.46
CA ALA A 223 13.85 -1.68 -30.43
C ALA A 223 14.53 -1.12 -29.16
N ALA A 224 15.64 -1.74 -28.73
CA ALA A 224 16.43 -1.28 -27.59
C ALA A 224 17.01 0.13 -27.85
N LEU A 225 17.54 0.39 -29.05
CA LEU A 225 18.03 1.72 -29.45
C LEU A 225 16.92 2.78 -29.43
N ILE A 226 15.70 2.45 -29.85
CA ILE A 226 14.54 3.35 -29.82
C ILE A 226 14.10 3.63 -28.37
N TRP A 227 14.18 2.63 -27.51
CA TRP A 227 13.78 2.74 -26.09
C TRP A 227 14.82 3.40 -25.20
N LEU A 228 16.12 3.25 -25.52
CA LEU A 228 17.24 3.78 -24.76
C LEU A 228 17.11 5.28 -24.43
N PRO A 229 16.85 6.20 -25.39
CA PRO A 229 16.73 7.63 -25.07
C PRO A 229 15.50 7.94 -24.20
N ARG A 230 14.44 7.12 -24.27
CA ARG A 230 13.29 7.25 -23.36
C ARG A 230 13.63 6.80 -21.94
N ALA A 231 14.45 5.76 -21.80
CA ALA A 231 14.92 5.28 -20.50
C ALA A 231 15.92 6.24 -19.84
N LEU A 232 16.72 6.95 -20.64
CA LEU A 232 17.73 7.92 -20.19
C LEU A 232 17.18 9.32 -19.90
N ARG A 233 15.93 9.64 -20.31
CA ARG A 233 15.28 10.87 -19.85
C ARG A 233 14.96 10.72 -18.37
N GLU A 234 15.89 11.16 -17.53
CA GLU A 234 15.67 11.33 -16.10
C GLU A 234 14.43 12.20 -15.87
N ARG A 235 13.69 11.83 -14.84
CA ARG A 235 12.46 12.52 -14.40
C ARG A 235 12.85 13.85 -13.75
N ASP A 236 13.16 14.85 -14.56
CA ASP A 236 13.16 16.26 -14.13
C ASP A 236 11.72 16.79 -13.98
#